data_AF-A0A7C5ZDL2-F1
#
_entry.id   AF-A0A7C5ZDL2-F1
#
_cell.length_a   1.000
_cell.length_b   1.000
_cell.length_c   1.000
_cell.angle_alpha   90.00
_cell.angle_beta   90.00
_cell.angle_gamma   90.00
#
_symmetry.space_group_name_H-M   'P 1'
#
loop_
_entity.id
_entity.type
_entity.pdbx_description
1 polymer ?
#
loop_
_entity_poly.entity_id
_entity_poly.type
_entity_poly.pdbx_seq_one_letter_code
_entity_poly.pdbx_strand_id
1 'polypeptide(L)'
;MIYQMIRNREETEDLVQETFIKAFHSLDSYNDQFAFSTWLYKIAFNHCIDSIRKKKLKTLSLDKPIELKEGKVAHQIRDDSHGPESDYIYQEKRKLIQETIESLPERYREAIVLRHREERSYEEISEILQIPLGTVKARIFRAREMLKKKLRENAG
;
A
#
# COMPACT_ATOMS: atom_id res chain seq x y z
N MET A 1 -6.55 11.67 0.94
CA MET A 1 -5.97 10.32 0.96
C MET A 1 -4.95 10.16 2.09
N ILE A 2 -3.84 10.91 2.12
CA ILE A 2 -2.82 10.79 3.21
C ILE A 2 -3.46 10.88 4.61
N TYR A 3 -4.28 11.91 4.87
CA TYR A 3 -5.02 12.02 6.14
C TYR A 3 -5.88 10.80 6.48
N GLN A 4 -6.53 10.20 5.47
CA GLN A 4 -7.38 9.02 5.67
C GLN A 4 -6.56 7.77 6.05
N MET A 5 -5.31 7.69 5.60
CA MET A 5 -4.41 6.56 5.89
C MET A 5 -3.70 6.70 7.24
N ILE A 6 -3.35 7.93 7.63
CA ILE A 6 -2.49 8.20 8.79
C ILE A 6 -3.31 8.56 10.03
N ARG A 7 -4.46 9.23 9.85
CA ARG A 7 -5.37 9.67 10.91
C ARG A 7 -4.71 10.49 12.04
N ASN A 8 -3.57 11.11 11.74
CA ASN A 8 -2.86 12.06 12.60
C ASN A 8 -2.55 13.31 11.77
N ARG A 9 -2.89 14.50 12.30
CA ARG A 9 -2.79 15.75 11.57
C ARG A 9 -1.34 16.18 11.31
N GLU A 10 -0.50 16.18 12.34
CA GLU A 10 0.91 16.59 12.23
C GLU A 10 1.66 15.64 11.28
N GLU A 11 1.53 14.33 11.47
CA GLU A 11 2.15 13.34 10.57
C GLU A 11 1.62 13.47 9.13
N THR A 12 0.36 13.87 8.95
CA THR A 12 -0.18 14.12 7.60
C THR A 12 0.49 15.31 6.94
N GLU A 13 0.70 16.41 7.67
CA GLU A 13 1.33 17.62 7.13
C GLU A 13 2.77 17.33 6.68
N ASP A 14 3.54 16.59 7.48
CA ASP A 14 4.90 16.15 7.14
C ASP A 14 4.91 15.26 5.90
N LEU A 15 4.05 14.24 5.86
CA LEU A 15 3.99 13.31 4.73
C LEU A 15 3.54 13.99 3.44
N VAL A 16 2.68 15.00 3.52
CA VAL A 16 2.29 15.81 2.36
C VAL A 16 3.50 16.59 1.84
N GLN A 17 4.26 17.26 2.71
CA GLN A 17 5.47 17.98 2.31
C GLN A 17 6.49 17.05 1.63
N GLU A 18 6.82 15.94 2.29
CA GLU A 18 7.79 14.97 1.77
C GLU A 18 7.33 14.37 0.43
N THR A 19 6.03 14.15 0.25
CA THR A 19 5.45 13.68 -1.02
C THR A 19 5.72 14.68 -2.15
N PHE A 20 5.49 15.97 -1.92
CA PHE A 20 5.72 16.99 -2.96
C PHE A 20 7.21 17.17 -3.27
N ILE A 21 8.09 17.08 -2.26
CA ILE A 21 9.55 17.10 -2.47
C ILE A 21 9.99 15.91 -3.32
N LYS A 22 9.52 14.71 -2.99
CA LYS A 22 9.79 13.49 -3.78
C LYS A 22 9.28 13.62 -5.20
N ALA A 23 8.07 14.16 -5.38
CA ALA A 23 7.50 14.41 -6.70
C ALA A 23 8.38 15.39 -7.49
N PHE A 24 8.79 16.50 -6.89
CA PHE A 24 9.67 17.46 -7.55
C PHE A 24 10.98 16.83 -8.02
N HIS A 25 11.65 16.05 -7.17
CA HIS A 25 12.89 15.34 -7.57
C HIS A 25 12.67 14.22 -8.59
N SER A 26 11.47 13.65 -8.65
CA SER A 26 11.14 12.58 -9.58
C SER A 26 10.49 13.09 -10.87
N LEU A 27 10.38 14.41 -11.05
CA LEU A 27 9.58 15.00 -12.11
C LEU A 27 10.11 14.59 -13.50
N ASP A 28 11.42 14.41 -13.66
CA ASP A 28 12.03 13.94 -14.92
C ASP A 28 11.59 12.51 -15.31
N SER A 29 11.09 11.73 -14.35
CA SER A 29 10.53 10.39 -14.59
C SER A 29 9.03 10.40 -14.91
N TYR A 30 8.39 11.57 -14.85
CA TYR A 30 6.97 11.69 -15.16
C TYR A 30 6.74 11.53 -16.66
N ASN A 31 5.88 10.56 -17.01
CA ASN A 31 5.44 10.33 -18.37
C ASN A 31 4.07 10.98 -18.58
N ASP A 32 4.01 11.94 -19.52
CA ASP A 32 2.84 12.76 -19.85
C ASP A 32 1.66 11.96 -20.44
N GLN A 33 1.88 10.71 -20.83
CA GLN A 33 0.81 9.78 -21.21
C GLN A 33 -0.12 9.41 -20.03
N PHE A 34 0.26 9.74 -18.80
CA PHE A 34 -0.57 9.54 -17.61
C PHE A 34 -0.99 10.88 -17.00
N ALA A 35 -2.18 10.94 -16.42
CA ALA A 35 -2.58 12.12 -15.65
C ALA A 35 -1.62 12.34 -14.47
N PHE A 36 -1.09 13.55 -14.34
CA PHE A 36 -0.19 13.95 -13.26
C PHE A 36 -0.71 13.56 -11.88
N SER A 37 -2.03 13.73 -11.66
CA SER A 37 -2.71 13.33 -10.42
C SER A 37 -2.54 11.85 -10.07
N THR A 38 -2.51 10.96 -11.07
CA THR A 38 -2.33 9.52 -10.87
C THR A 38 -0.89 9.19 -10.47
N TRP A 39 0.08 9.86 -11.09
CA TRP A 39 1.49 9.69 -10.75
C TRP A 39 1.80 10.25 -9.36
N LEU A 40 1.32 11.46 -9.03
CA LEU A 40 1.47 12.06 -7.71
C LEU A 40 0.77 11.23 -6.62
N TYR A 41 -0.41 10.67 -6.91
CA TYR A 41 -1.10 9.75 -6.01
C TYR A 41 -0.24 8.52 -5.68
N LYS A 42 0.48 7.95 -6.66
CA LYS A 42 1.38 6.80 -6.44
C LYS A 42 2.49 7.16 -5.45
N ILE A 43 3.15 8.31 -5.65
CA ILE A 43 4.21 8.79 -4.75
C ILE A 43 3.66 8.94 -3.32
N ALA A 44 2.53 9.63 -3.18
CA ALA A 44 1.87 9.83 -1.90
C ALA A 44 1.50 8.51 -1.19
N PHE A 45 0.93 7.57 -1.95
CA PHE A 45 0.46 6.30 -1.42
C PHE A 45 1.62 5.44 -0.91
N ASN A 46 2.67 5.29 -1.71
CA ASN A 46 3.85 4.51 -1.35
C ASN A 46 4.53 5.11 -0.12
N HIS A 47 4.64 6.44 -0.07
CA HIS A 47 5.23 7.15 1.06
C HIS A 47 4.43 6.95 2.37
N CYS A 48 3.10 6.89 2.29
CA CYS A 48 2.26 6.54 3.44
C CYS A 48 2.48 5.10 3.91
N ILE A 49 2.54 4.13 2.98
CA ILE A 49 2.76 2.72 3.29
C ILE A 49 4.11 2.52 3.98
N ASP A 50 5.18 3.15 3.46
CA ASP A 50 6.51 3.09 4.05
C ASP A 50 6.54 3.64 5.48
N SER A 51 5.84 4.75 5.71
CA SER A 51 5.77 5.40 7.01
C SER A 51 5.01 4.55 8.04
N ILE A 52 3.89 3.95 7.64
CA ILE A 52 3.14 3.00 8.48
C ILE A 52 4.01 1.77 8.81
N ARG A 53 4.75 1.24 7.83
CA ARG A 53 5.64 0.08 8.04
C ARG A 53 6.77 0.40 9.01
N LYS A 54 7.42 1.57 8.87
CA LYS A 54 8.47 2.03 9.80
C LYS A 54 7.95 2.18 11.23
N LYS A 55 6.72 2.68 11.41
CA LYS A 55 6.09 2.82 12.74
C LYS A 55 5.87 1.45 13.40
N LYS A 56 5.35 0.47 12.65
CA LYS A 56 5.19 -0.92 13.14
C LYS A 56 6.52 -1.58 13.55
N LEU A 57 7.62 -1.22 12.90
CA LEU A 57 8.96 -1.71 13.27
C LEU A 57 9.49 -1.03 14.54
N LYS A 58 9.25 0.28 14.74
CA LYS A 58 9.67 1.02 15.94
C LYS A 58 8.94 0.58 17.22
N THR A 59 7.72 0.08 17.12
CA THR A 59 6.95 -0.46 18.27
C THR A 59 7.44 -1.84 18.73
N LEU A 60 8.39 -2.47 18.03
CA LEU A 60 9.01 -3.76 18.40
C LEU A 60 10.39 -3.58 19.07
N SER A 61 10.63 -2.48 19.79
CA SER A 61 11.88 -2.27 20.52
C SER A 61 11.84 -2.96 21.89
N LEU A 62 12.64 -4.01 22.04
CA LEU A 62 12.70 -4.93 23.20
C LEU A 62 13.52 -4.42 24.40
N ASP A 63 14.19 -3.27 24.33
CA ASP A 63 15.14 -2.86 25.37
C ASP A 63 14.81 -1.51 26.01
N LYS A 64 14.06 -1.54 27.12
CA LYS A 64 14.29 -0.64 28.27
C LYS A 64 13.87 -1.33 29.58
N PRO A 65 14.80 -1.72 30.47
CA PRO A 65 14.44 -2.10 31.82
C PRO A 65 13.99 -0.86 32.60
N ILE A 66 12.82 -0.94 33.23
CA ILE A 66 12.32 0.09 34.13
C ILE A 66 12.82 -0.25 35.53
N GLU A 67 13.75 0.53 36.07
CA GLU A 67 13.99 0.56 37.52
C GLU A 67 12.84 1.35 38.18
N LEU A 68 11.95 0.65 38.88
CA LEU A 68 10.96 1.25 39.76
C LEU A 68 11.60 1.52 41.14
N LYS A 69 11.57 2.78 41.59
CA LYS A 69 11.43 3.09 43.01
C LYS A 69 10.08 3.76 43.23
N GLU A 70 9.23 2.98 43.89
CA GLU A 70 8.02 3.37 44.62
C GLU A 70 6.82 3.89 43.81
N GLY A 71 5.72 3.13 43.90
CA GLY A 71 4.39 3.72 43.97
C GLY A 71 3.58 3.72 42.67
N LYS A 72 2.60 2.81 42.62
CA LYS A 72 1.63 2.62 41.55
C LYS A 72 0.82 3.90 41.25
N VAL A 73 0.81 4.32 39.98
CA VAL A 73 -0.39 4.87 39.33
C VAL A 73 -0.47 4.22 37.96
N ALA A 74 -1.48 3.37 37.75
CA ALA A 74 -1.80 2.89 36.42
C ALA A 74 -2.22 4.10 35.59
N HIS A 75 -1.36 4.57 34.69
CA HIS A 75 -1.84 5.37 33.58
C HIS A 75 -2.85 4.50 32.84
N GLN A 76 -4.14 4.80 33.00
CA GLN A 76 -5.16 4.40 32.03
C GLN A 76 -4.84 5.14 30.74
N ILE A 77 -3.87 4.61 30.00
CA ILE A 77 -3.68 4.92 28.60
C ILE A 77 -4.95 4.37 27.95
N ARG A 78 -5.81 5.27 27.47
CA ARG A 78 -6.90 4.89 26.57
C ARG A 78 -6.28 4.08 25.44
N ASP A 79 -6.73 2.85 25.34
CA ASP A 79 -6.29 1.93 24.32
C ASP A 79 -6.95 2.34 22.99
N ASP A 80 -6.28 3.21 22.23
CA ASP A 80 -6.59 3.49 20.82
C ASP A 80 -6.00 2.40 19.90
N SER A 81 -5.58 1.25 20.45
CA SER A 81 -5.25 0.10 19.61
C SER A 81 -6.51 -0.33 18.88
N HIS A 82 -6.38 -0.40 17.56
CA HIS A 82 -7.37 -1.01 16.70
C HIS A 82 -7.47 -2.46 17.20
N GLY A 83 -8.58 -2.81 17.85
CA GLY A 83 -8.68 -4.05 18.61
C GLY A 83 -8.33 -5.30 17.78
N PRO A 84 -7.99 -6.43 18.43
CA PRO A 84 -7.55 -7.68 17.77
C PRO A 84 -8.51 -8.18 16.69
N GLU A 85 -9.80 -7.85 16.81
CA GLU A 85 -10.83 -8.11 15.81
C GLU A 85 -10.60 -7.36 14.48
N SER A 86 -10.17 -6.10 14.53
CA SER A 86 -9.89 -5.29 13.34
C SER A 86 -8.60 -5.72 12.62
N ASP A 87 -7.60 -6.17 13.37
CA ASP A 87 -6.37 -6.76 12.83
C ASP A 87 -6.66 -8.13 12.18
N TYR A 88 -7.53 -8.94 12.80
CA TYR A 88 -7.97 -10.21 12.23
C TYR A 88 -8.74 -10.00 10.91
N ILE A 89 -9.71 -9.10 10.87
CA ILE A 89 -10.46 -8.73 9.66
C ILE A 89 -9.51 -8.22 8.56
N TYR A 90 -8.48 -7.45 8.93
CA TYR A 90 -7.49 -6.97 7.98
C TYR A 90 -6.63 -8.10 7.39
N GLN A 91 -6.19 -9.04 8.22
CA GLN A 91 -5.43 -10.22 7.78
C GLN A 91 -6.27 -11.12 6.87
N GLU A 92 -7.53 -11.36 7.23
CA GLU A 92 -8.47 -12.16 6.43
C GLU A 92 -8.73 -11.53 5.06
N LYS A 93 -8.96 -10.21 5.01
CA LYS A 93 -9.09 -9.48 3.73
C LYS A 93 -7.82 -9.56 2.88
N ARG A 94 -6.64 -9.45 3.48
CA ARG A 94 -5.37 -9.60 2.75
C ARG A 94 -5.22 -11.01 2.17
N LYS A 95 -5.55 -12.03 2.96
CA LYS A 95 -5.50 -13.42 2.52
C LYS A 95 -6.45 -13.67 1.34
N LEU A 96 -7.68 -13.19 1.44
CA LEU A 96 -8.68 -13.29 0.37
C LEU A 96 -8.20 -12.62 -0.92
N ILE A 97 -7.63 -11.41 -0.83
CA ILE A 97 -7.07 -10.71 -2.00
C ILE A 97 -5.93 -11.53 -2.61
N GLN A 98 -5.05 -12.09 -1.79
CA GLN A 98 -3.91 -12.88 -2.26
C GLN A 98 -4.35 -14.14 -2.99
N GLU A 99 -5.27 -14.92 -2.40
CA GLU A 99 -5.85 -16.12 -3.01
C GLU A 99 -6.60 -15.78 -4.32
N THR A 100 -7.30 -14.64 -4.34
CA THR A 100 -8.00 -14.19 -5.54
C THR A 100 -7.02 -13.84 -6.67
N ILE A 101 -5.89 -13.19 -6.37
CA ILE A 101 -4.82 -12.91 -7.34
C ILE A 101 -4.20 -14.22 -7.84
N GLU A 102 -3.94 -15.17 -6.96
CA GLU A 102 -3.35 -16.47 -7.30
C GLU A 102 -4.26 -17.30 -8.22
N SER A 103 -5.58 -17.15 -8.06
CA SER A 103 -6.59 -17.80 -8.89
C SER A 103 -6.78 -17.19 -10.30
N LEU A 104 -6.06 -16.11 -10.63
CA LEU A 104 -6.09 -15.55 -11.98
C LEU A 104 -5.29 -16.44 -12.95
N PRO A 105 -5.71 -16.53 -14.23
CA PRO A 105 -4.87 -17.11 -15.27
C PRO A 105 -3.50 -16.43 -15.31
N GLU A 106 -2.45 -17.22 -15.48
CA GLU A 106 -1.05 -16.83 -15.32
C GLU A 106 -0.70 -15.51 -16.03
N ARG A 107 -1.02 -15.38 -17.31
CA ARG A 107 -0.78 -14.17 -18.11
C ARG A 107 -1.37 -12.87 -17.53
N TYR A 108 -2.46 -12.96 -16.76
CA TYR A 108 -3.10 -11.82 -16.11
C TYR A 108 -2.52 -11.58 -14.72
N ARG A 109 -2.21 -12.68 -14.00
CA ARG A 109 -1.53 -12.66 -12.71
C ARG A 109 -0.14 -12.02 -12.82
N GLU A 110 0.68 -12.42 -13.79
CA GLU A 110 2.01 -11.85 -14.00
C GLU A 110 1.94 -10.34 -14.22
N ALA A 111 1.08 -9.90 -15.14
CA ALA A 111 0.93 -8.48 -15.45
C ALA A 111 0.42 -7.66 -14.24
N ILE A 112 -0.51 -8.20 -13.45
CA ILE A 112 -1.02 -7.49 -12.26
C ILE A 112 0.00 -7.48 -11.11
N VAL A 113 0.78 -8.55 -10.94
CA VAL A 113 1.85 -8.65 -9.93
C VAL A 113 2.97 -7.67 -10.26
N LEU A 114 3.49 -7.69 -11.49
CA LEU A 114 4.52 -6.74 -11.91
C LEU A 114 4.05 -5.29 -11.74
N ARG A 115 2.78 -5.01 -12.03
CA ARG A 115 2.24 -3.65 -11.90
C ARG A 115 2.02 -3.21 -10.46
N HIS A 116 1.47 -4.06 -9.61
CA HIS A 116 0.95 -3.65 -8.30
C HIS A 116 1.77 -4.13 -7.11
N ARG A 117 2.58 -5.19 -7.27
CA ARG A 117 3.51 -5.67 -6.24
C ARG A 117 4.92 -5.20 -6.50
N GLU A 118 5.38 -5.26 -7.75
CA GLU A 118 6.74 -4.85 -8.14
C GLU A 118 6.80 -3.44 -8.72
N GLU A 119 5.64 -2.78 -8.81
CA GLU A 119 5.48 -1.37 -9.17
C GLU A 119 6.03 -0.93 -10.53
N ARG A 120 6.23 -1.88 -11.45
CA ARG A 120 6.75 -1.65 -12.80
C ARG A 120 5.82 -0.77 -13.65
N SER A 121 6.44 0.07 -14.49
CA SER A 121 5.75 0.82 -15.54
C SER A 121 5.16 -0.13 -16.60
N TYR A 122 4.24 0.35 -17.44
CA TYR A 122 3.70 -0.54 -18.48
C TYR A 122 4.75 -0.87 -19.54
N GLU A 123 5.68 0.04 -19.74
CA GLU A 123 6.84 -0.05 -20.61
C GLU A 123 7.82 -1.10 -20.09
N GLU A 124 8.21 -1.03 -18.81
CA GLU A 124 9.05 -2.05 -18.16
C GLU A 124 8.37 -3.43 -18.21
N ILE A 125 7.05 -3.51 -17.99
CA ILE A 125 6.32 -4.78 -18.09
C ILE A 125 6.32 -5.31 -19.54
N SER A 126 6.23 -4.42 -20.53
CA SER A 126 6.29 -4.75 -21.95
C SER A 126 7.63 -5.40 -22.28
N GLU A 127 8.72 -4.82 -21.75
CA GLU A 127 10.08 -5.32 -21.89
C GLU A 127 10.30 -6.64 -21.14
N ILE A 128 9.88 -6.73 -19.87
CA ILE A 128 10.03 -7.94 -19.04
C ILE A 128 9.28 -9.12 -19.64
N LEU A 129 8.03 -8.91 -20.07
CA LEU A 129 7.19 -9.98 -20.61
C LEU A 129 7.37 -10.19 -22.12
N GLN A 130 8.16 -9.35 -22.79
CA GLN A 130 8.37 -9.38 -24.25
C GLN A 130 7.04 -9.39 -25.04
N ILE A 131 6.10 -8.54 -24.64
CA ILE A 131 4.79 -8.37 -25.29
C ILE A 131 4.51 -6.90 -25.59
N PRO A 132 3.69 -6.56 -26.60
CA PRO A 132 3.38 -5.16 -26.92
C PRO A 132 2.72 -4.41 -25.74
N LEU A 133 3.02 -3.11 -25.62
CA LEU A 133 2.47 -2.23 -24.60
C LEU A 133 0.92 -2.26 -24.57
N GLY A 134 0.28 -2.34 -25.73
CA GLY A 134 -1.18 -2.49 -25.84
C GLY A 134 -1.70 -3.78 -25.19
N THR A 135 -0.95 -4.88 -25.33
CA THR A 135 -1.26 -6.17 -24.70
C THR A 135 -1.08 -6.11 -23.20
N VAL A 136 -0.05 -5.41 -22.69
CA VAL A 136 0.14 -5.16 -21.26
C VAL A 136 -1.08 -4.44 -20.67
N LYS A 137 -1.48 -3.31 -21.29
CA LYS A 137 -2.65 -2.52 -20.86
C LYS A 137 -3.92 -3.37 -20.84
N ALA A 138 -4.15 -4.17 -21.89
CA ALA A 138 -5.31 -5.06 -21.98
C ALA A 138 -5.29 -6.17 -20.93
N ARG A 139 -4.13 -6.80 -20.67
CA ARG A 139 -4.00 -7.85 -19.64
C ARG A 139 -4.26 -7.30 -18.25
N ILE A 140 -3.70 -6.14 -17.92
CA ILE A 140 -3.92 -5.48 -16.61
C ILE A 140 -5.37 -5.08 -16.44
N PHE A 141 -6.01 -4.52 -17.47
CA PHE A 141 -7.43 -4.18 -17.44
C PHE A 141 -8.29 -5.42 -17.17
N ARG A 142 -8.09 -6.51 -17.93
CA ARG A 142 -8.83 -7.77 -17.74
C ARG A 142 -8.58 -8.39 -16.36
N ALA A 143 -7.34 -8.36 -15.87
CA ALA A 143 -7.01 -8.82 -14.54
C ALA A 143 -7.83 -8.08 -13.47
N ARG A 144 -7.95 -6.75 -13.56
CA ARG A 144 -8.76 -5.94 -12.62
C ARG A 144 -10.24 -6.31 -12.66
N GLU A 145 -10.81 -6.49 -13.85
CA GLU A 145 -12.21 -6.90 -13.99
C GLU A 145 -12.47 -8.28 -13.38
N MET A 146 -11.55 -9.24 -13.60
CA MET A 146 -11.64 -10.56 -13.00
C MET A 146 -11.55 -10.52 -11.47
N LEU A 147 -10.61 -9.74 -10.92
CA LEU A 147 -10.47 -9.54 -9.48
C LEU A 147 -11.73 -8.91 -8.88
N LYS A 148 -12.26 -7.86 -9.52
CA LYS A 148 -13.48 -7.18 -9.09
C LYS A 148 -14.68 -8.13 -9.05
N LYS A 149 -14.83 -8.99 -10.06
CA LYS A 149 -15.90 -9.99 -10.11
C LYS A 149 -15.76 -11.00 -8.96
N LYS A 150 -14.59 -11.61 -8.80
CA LYS A 150 -14.34 -12.62 -7.75
C LYS A 150 -14.48 -12.05 -6.33
N LEU A 151 -13.97 -10.85 -6.09
CA LEU A 151 -14.09 -10.19 -4.79
C LEU A 151 -15.54 -9.81 -4.45
N ARG A 152 -16.39 -9.56 -5.46
CA ARG A 152 -17.83 -9.35 -5.24
C ARG A 152 -18.55 -10.65 -4.90
N GLU A 153 -18.19 -11.75 -5.57
CA GLU A 153 -18.75 -13.08 -5.31
C GLU A 153 -18.38 -13.61 -3.92
N ASN A 154 -17.18 -13.31 -3.43
CA ASN A 154 -16.70 -13.74 -2.10
C ASN A 154 -17.13 -12.80 -0.95
N ALA A 155 -17.76 -11.66 -1.24
CA ALA A 155 -18.20 -10.68 -0.25
C ALA A 155 -19.71 -10.76 0.05
N GLY A 156 -20.44 -11.66 -0.63
CA GLY A 156 -21.84 -12.01 -0.35
C GLY A 156 -21.90 -13.36 0.34
#